data_AF-A0AAW4VA42-F1
#
_entry.id   AF-A0AAW4VA42-F1
#
_cell.length_a   1.000
_cell.length_b   1.000
_cell.length_c   1.000
_cell.angle_alpha   90.00
_cell.angle_beta   90.00
_cell.angle_gamma   90.00
#
_symmetry.space_group_name_H-M   'P 1'
#
loop_
_entity.id
_entity.type
_entity.pdbx_description
1 polymer ?
#
loop_
_entity_poly.entity_id
_entity_poly.type
_entity_poly.pdbx_seq_one_letter_code
_entity_poly.pdbx_strand_id
1 'polypeptide(L)'
;MNLGYDYIVIETNDIVSFLKETKKHQLTLFHLHQLDALRYSFYVPIYQRYITSSMHLPIQKSIGLLHYLFLIFKFPQIIFTLAFISTLFILPHYIYDYKITGSLSIVNNQLQKDLNKQIQMMHPKLTYPQINKLYDHLKRKYQSEIDYLNVYQKGSVLHVEYTPASHNQKTVLKYQDYIAKKDGIIRQLDVKQGNVLVKVNQYVKKGDVLISHQIEDTKQQIKMIPTLGSVEAYTYQYIEASSSNVKDKDIFAYLLFKIRGQLPKDVKIDREKVLSYDIIEKKYVLKMQYVFIENIAIREDS
;
A
#
# COMPACT_ATOMS: atom_id res chain seq x y z
N MET A 1 -31.50 21.50 -22.34
CA MET A 1 -31.03 20.78 -21.13
C MET A 1 -32.11 20.92 -20.06
N ASN A 2 -32.70 19.80 -19.62
CA ASN A 2 -33.85 19.77 -18.70
C ASN A 2 -33.38 20.03 -17.26
N LEU A 3 -32.95 21.26 -16.99
CA LEU A 3 -32.31 21.64 -15.72
C LEU A 3 -33.32 21.93 -14.60
N GLY A 4 -34.60 22.06 -14.95
CA GLY A 4 -35.73 22.14 -14.04
C GLY A 4 -36.85 23.01 -14.60
N TYR A 5 -38.06 22.81 -14.07
CA TYR A 5 -39.29 23.43 -14.55
C TYR A 5 -40.12 24.00 -13.40
N ASP A 6 -40.78 25.12 -13.68
CA ASP A 6 -41.85 25.69 -12.88
C ASP A 6 -43.19 25.24 -13.47
N TYR A 7 -43.99 24.59 -12.65
CA TYR A 7 -45.37 24.23 -12.92
C TYR A 7 -46.27 25.41 -12.58
N ILE A 8 -47.00 25.88 -13.58
CA ILE A 8 -47.86 27.06 -13.51
C ILE A 8 -49.26 26.65 -13.92
N VAL A 9 -50.25 27.19 -13.20
CA VAL A 9 -51.67 27.04 -13.52
C VAL A 9 -52.26 28.44 -13.65
N ILE A 10 -52.91 28.71 -14.78
CA ILE A 10 -53.58 29.98 -15.05
C ILE A 10 -55.08 29.77 -15.22
N GLU A 11 -55.85 30.81 -14.90
CA GLU A 11 -57.27 30.89 -15.19
C GLU A 11 -57.49 31.97 -16.25
N THR A 12 -58.01 31.61 -17.42
CA THR A 12 -58.27 32.57 -18.50
C THR A 12 -59.46 32.15 -19.36
N ASN A 13 -60.28 33.13 -19.74
CA ASN A 13 -61.37 32.97 -20.70
C ASN A 13 -60.86 33.05 -22.15
N ASP A 14 -59.65 33.60 -22.37
CA ASP A 14 -59.04 33.76 -23.69
C ASP A 14 -57.58 33.29 -23.66
N ILE A 15 -57.41 31.99 -23.94
CA ILE A 15 -56.09 31.36 -24.03
C ILE A 15 -55.29 31.89 -25.23
N VAL A 16 -55.94 32.36 -26.30
CA VAL A 16 -55.27 32.81 -27.52
C VAL A 16 -54.53 34.13 -27.27
N SER A 17 -55.18 35.06 -26.57
CA SER A 17 -54.52 36.31 -26.17
C SER A 17 -53.34 36.06 -25.23
N PHE A 18 -53.47 35.11 -24.29
CA PHE A 18 -52.35 34.68 -23.44
C PHE A 18 -51.18 34.10 -24.26
N LEU A 19 -51.46 33.23 -25.23
CA LEU A 19 -50.42 32.65 -26.10
C LEU A 19 -49.71 33.69 -26.97
N LYS A 20 -50.42 34.75 -27.38
CA LYS A 20 -49.80 35.89 -28.09
C LYS A 20 -48.85 36.67 -27.19
N GLU A 21 -49.24 36.95 -25.95
CA GLU A 21 -48.39 37.68 -25.01
C GLU A 21 -47.15 36.85 -24.59
N THR A 22 -47.33 35.55 -24.33
CA THR A 22 -46.18 34.65 -24.04
C THR A 22 -45.20 34.57 -25.20
N LYS A 23 -45.69 34.53 -26.45
CA LYS A 23 -44.86 34.59 -27.65
C LYS A 23 -44.07 35.91 -27.76
N LYS A 24 -44.69 37.04 -27.45
CA LYS A 24 -44.07 38.37 -27.48
C LYS A 24 -42.90 38.48 -26.49
N HIS A 25 -43.06 37.91 -25.29
CA HIS A 25 -41.99 37.86 -24.29
C HIS A 25 -41.03 36.68 -24.44
N GLN A 26 -41.18 35.86 -25.49
CA GLN A 26 -40.34 34.68 -25.75
C GLN A 26 -40.34 33.66 -24.60
N LEU A 27 -41.49 33.51 -23.91
CA LEU A 27 -41.67 32.51 -22.87
C LEU A 27 -41.89 31.13 -23.50
N THR A 28 -41.07 30.16 -23.13
CA THR A 28 -41.18 28.78 -23.63
C THR A 28 -42.14 27.99 -22.75
N LEU A 29 -43.23 27.52 -23.37
CA LEU A 29 -44.25 26.70 -22.70
C LEU A 29 -44.07 25.23 -23.08
N PHE A 30 -43.94 24.36 -22.09
CA PHE A 30 -43.89 22.91 -22.27
C PHE A 30 -45.17 22.27 -21.76
N HIS A 31 -45.67 21.26 -22.48
CA HIS A 31 -46.83 20.45 -22.10
C HIS A 31 -48.03 21.29 -21.63
N LEU A 32 -48.50 22.20 -22.50
CA LEU A 32 -49.74 22.95 -22.26
C LEU A 32 -50.93 21.98 -22.24
N HIS A 33 -51.60 21.88 -21.10
CA HIS A 33 -52.77 21.04 -20.89
C HIS A 33 -53.96 21.88 -20.40
N GLN A 34 -55.14 21.61 -20.96
CA GLN A 34 -56.39 22.14 -20.43
C GLN A 34 -56.86 21.25 -19.29
N LEU A 35 -57.07 21.84 -18.11
CA LEU A 35 -57.58 21.14 -16.93
C LEU A 35 -59.10 21.27 -16.83
N ASP A 36 -59.65 22.46 -17.15
CA ASP A 36 -61.09 22.75 -17.17
C ASP A 36 -61.43 23.77 -18.27
N ALA A 37 -62.70 24.19 -18.37
CA ALA A 37 -63.15 25.22 -19.32
C ALA A 37 -62.31 26.51 -19.26
N LEU A 38 -61.83 26.88 -18.06
CA LEU A 38 -61.09 28.13 -17.82
C LEU A 38 -59.66 27.92 -17.31
N ARG A 39 -59.24 26.69 -16.99
CA ARG A 39 -57.96 26.41 -16.33
C ARG A 39 -56.99 25.70 -17.24
N TYR A 40 -55.78 26.23 -17.34
CA TYR A 40 -54.69 25.67 -18.15
C TYR A 40 -53.43 25.49 -17.31
N SER A 41 -52.76 24.36 -17.48
CA SER A 41 -51.46 24.07 -16.84
C SER A 41 -50.36 23.92 -17.87
N PHE A 42 -49.16 24.35 -17.50
CA PHE A 42 -47.98 24.21 -18.34
C PHE A 42 -46.71 24.28 -17.50
N TYR A 43 -45.60 23.86 -18.10
CA TYR A 43 -44.27 23.93 -17.52
C TYR A 43 -43.46 25.02 -18.21
N VAL A 44 -42.77 25.82 -17.40
CA VAL A 44 -41.81 26.84 -17.87
C VAL A 44 -40.42 26.47 -17.38
N PRO A 45 -39.36 26.57 -18.20
CA PRO A 45 -38.01 26.36 -17.72
C PRO A 45 -37.64 27.33 -16.59
N ILE A 46 -37.01 26.82 -15.53
CA ILE A 46 -36.67 27.63 -14.33
C ILE A 46 -35.81 28.86 -14.66
N TYR A 47 -34.96 28.82 -15.69
CA TYR A 47 -34.14 29.98 -16.08
C TYR A 47 -34.97 31.15 -16.64
N GLN A 48 -36.21 30.90 -17.09
CA GLN A 48 -37.15 31.94 -17.55
C GLN A 48 -38.04 32.48 -16.43
N ARG A 49 -37.79 32.12 -15.16
CA ARG A 49 -38.57 32.58 -14.01
C ARG A 49 -38.68 34.11 -13.91
N TYR A 50 -37.69 34.86 -14.40
CA TYR A 50 -37.77 36.32 -14.46
C TYR A 50 -38.92 36.81 -15.37
N ILE A 51 -39.18 36.13 -16.49
CA ILE A 51 -40.29 36.43 -17.41
C ILE A 51 -41.60 36.06 -16.73
N THR A 52 -41.67 34.87 -16.12
CA THR A 52 -42.82 34.42 -15.33
C THR A 52 -43.21 35.43 -14.25
N SER A 53 -42.22 35.97 -13.54
CA SER A 53 -42.43 37.00 -12.51
C SER A 53 -42.88 38.34 -13.12
N SER A 54 -42.32 38.74 -14.26
CA SER A 54 -42.74 39.95 -14.99
C SER A 54 -44.18 39.89 -15.48
N MET A 55 -44.67 38.68 -15.77
CA MET A 55 -46.04 38.43 -16.23
C MET A 55 -47.02 38.17 -15.08
N HIS A 56 -46.57 38.25 -13.82
CA HIS A 56 -47.38 37.94 -12.64
C HIS A 56 -48.01 36.53 -12.66
N LEU A 57 -47.32 35.54 -13.25
CA LEU A 57 -47.83 34.17 -13.33
C LEU A 57 -47.58 33.41 -12.01
N PRO A 58 -48.60 32.73 -11.45
CA PRO A 58 -48.46 32.03 -10.17
C PRO A 58 -47.69 30.71 -10.34
N ILE A 59 -46.51 30.63 -9.72
CA ILE A 59 -45.70 29.41 -9.69
C ILE A 59 -46.22 28.50 -8.57
N GLN A 60 -46.79 27.35 -8.94
CA GLN A 60 -47.37 26.40 -7.98
C GLN A 60 -46.31 25.45 -7.41
N LYS A 61 -45.44 24.92 -8.28
CA LYS A 61 -44.40 23.97 -7.90
C LYS A 61 -43.18 24.12 -8.79
N SER A 62 -42.00 23.99 -8.21
CA SER A 62 -40.74 23.94 -8.95
C SER A 62 -40.13 22.56 -8.84
N ILE A 63 -39.63 22.01 -9.95
CA ILE A 63 -39.12 20.64 -10.03
C ILE A 63 -37.76 20.66 -10.74
N GLY A 64 -36.81 19.86 -10.28
CA GLY A 64 -35.53 19.64 -10.94
C GLY A 64 -34.32 20.19 -10.17
N LEU A 65 -33.13 19.96 -10.72
CA LEU A 65 -31.87 20.23 -10.04
C LEU A 65 -31.68 21.72 -9.72
N LEU A 66 -32.06 22.62 -10.63
CA LEU A 66 -31.98 24.06 -10.39
C LEU A 66 -32.87 24.52 -9.24
N HIS A 67 -34.03 23.89 -9.02
CA HIS A 67 -34.88 24.24 -7.88
C HIS A 67 -34.17 24.01 -6.55
N TYR A 68 -33.54 22.85 -6.38
CA TYR A 68 -32.76 22.53 -5.18
C TYR A 68 -31.53 23.43 -5.05
N LEU A 69 -30.85 23.74 -6.17
CA LEU A 69 -29.71 24.65 -6.17
C LEU A 69 -30.13 26.07 -5.74
N PHE A 70 -31.27 26.59 -6.20
CA PHE A 70 -31.79 27.88 -5.72
C PHE A 70 -32.25 27.85 -4.27
N LEU A 71 -32.64 26.68 -3.74
CA LEU A 71 -32.99 26.53 -2.33
C LEU A 71 -31.76 26.76 -1.42
N ILE A 72 -30.56 26.40 -1.89
CA ILE A 72 -29.28 26.62 -1.18
C ILE A 72 -29.00 28.12 -1.01
N PHE A 73 -29.39 28.95 -1.98
CA PHE A 73 -29.18 30.40 -1.94
C PHE A 73 -30.20 31.16 -1.08
N LYS A 74 -31.20 30.47 -0.51
CA LYS A 74 -32.14 31.10 0.42
C LYS A 74 -31.54 31.19 1.82
N PHE A 75 -31.99 32.17 2.59
CA PHE A 75 -31.66 32.27 4.01
C PHE A 75 -32.51 31.27 4.81
N PRO A 76 -31.95 30.53 5.78
CA PRO A 76 -30.56 30.57 6.28
C PRO A 76 -29.59 29.56 5.62
N GLN A 77 -30.03 28.79 4.62
CA GLN A 77 -29.25 27.72 3.96
C GLN A 77 -27.92 28.23 3.39
N ILE A 78 -27.89 29.47 2.90
CA ILE A 78 -26.68 30.09 2.36
C ILE A 78 -25.56 30.21 3.42
N ILE A 79 -25.90 30.44 4.69
CA ILE A 79 -24.92 30.55 5.79
C ILE A 79 -24.28 29.19 6.05
N PHE A 80 -25.09 28.13 6.18
CA PHE A 80 -24.59 26.77 6.38
C PHE A 80 -23.71 26.31 5.22
N THR A 81 -24.12 26.66 3.99
CA THR A 81 -23.37 26.32 2.78
C THR A 81 -22.03 27.04 2.75
N LEU A 82 -22.00 28.34 3.07
CA LEU A 82 -20.76 29.11 3.13
C LEU A 82 -19.83 28.59 4.24
N ALA A 83 -20.38 28.27 5.42
CA ALA A 83 -19.63 27.68 6.52
C ALA A 83 -19.04 26.31 6.15
N PHE A 84 -19.81 25.46 5.48
CA PHE A 84 -19.35 24.16 4.99
C PHE A 84 -18.23 24.31 3.95
N ILE A 85 -18.41 25.19 2.97
CA ILE A 85 -17.38 25.49 1.96
C ILE A 85 -16.10 26.00 2.63
N SER A 86 -16.23 26.96 3.55
CA SER A 86 -15.09 27.50 4.31
C SER A 86 -14.34 26.40 5.06
N THR A 87 -15.08 25.51 5.72
CA THR A 87 -14.54 24.34 6.44
C THR A 87 -13.74 23.43 5.49
N LEU A 88 -14.29 23.10 4.31
CA LEU A 88 -13.59 22.30 3.30
C LEU A 88 -12.29 22.95 2.80
N PHE A 89 -12.24 24.27 2.70
CA PHE A 89 -11.02 24.98 2.31
C PHE A 89 -10.02 25.07 3.45
N ILE A 90 -10.44 25.23 4.71
CA ILE A 90 -9.53 25.45 5.83
C ILE A 90 -8.85 24.13 6.27
N LEU A 91 -9.60 23.03 6.45
CA LEU A 91 -9.05 21.79 7.03
C LEU A 91 -7.79 21.24 6.33
N PRO A 92 -7.72 21.17 4.99
CA PRO A 92 -6.56 20.59 4.30
C PRO A 92 -5.25 21.37 4.50
N HIS A 93 -5.34 22.61 4.98
CA HIS A 93 -4.18 23.49 5.20
C HIS A 93 -3.51 23.28 6.57
N TYR A 94 -4.03 22.38 7.41
CA TYR A 94 -3.48 22.11 8.73
C TYR A 94 -3.00 20.67 8.88
N ILE A 95 -2.02 20.49 9.77
CA ILE A 95 -1.55 19.22 10.27
C ILE A 95 -2.27 18.96 11.60
N TYR A 96 -2.93 17.81 11.69
CA TYR A 96 -3.68 17.40 12.88
C TYR A 96 -2.94 16.31 13.67
N ASP A 97 -2.08 15.55 13.01
CA ASP A 97 -1.43 14.39 13.60
C ASP A 97 0.00 14.20 13.06
N TYR A 98 0.80 13.44 13.80
CA TYR A 98 2.10 12.99 13.35
C TYR A 98 2.27 11.50 13.65
N LYS A 99 2.91 10.78 12.74
CA LYS A 99 3.17 9.35 12.86
C LYS A 99 4.67 9.10 12.86
N ILE A 100 5.15 8.49 13.94
CA ILE A 100 6.54 8.08 14.08
C ILE A 100 6.63 6.57 13.82
N THR A 101 7.47 6.16 12.87
CA THR A 101 7.70 4.75 12.53
C THR A 101 9.16 4.42 12.76
N GLY A 102 9.44 3.64 13.80
CA GLY A 102 10.78 3.17 14.12
C GLY A 102 10.75 2.11 15.22
N SER A 103 11.81 1.29 15.28
CA SER A 103 11.87 0.10 16.14
C SER A 103 12.36 0.37 17.57
N LEU A 104 12.93 1.54 17.84
CA LEU A 104 13.41 1.92 19.18
C LEU A 104 12.38 2.76 19.93
N SER A 105 11.76 2.17 20.96
CA SER A 105 10.75 2.86 21.77
C SER A 105 11.26 4.13 22.47
N ILE A 106 12.54 4.13 22.89
CA ILE A 106 13.17 5.30 23.53
C ILE A 106 13.23 6.48 22.55
N VAL A 107 13.73 6.23 21.33
CA VAL A 107 13.83 7.25 20.28
C VAL A 107 12.44 7.73 19.85
N ASN A 108 11.46 6.82 19.73
CA ASN A 108 10.07 7.17 19.43
C ASN A 108 9.50 8.16 20.47
N ASN A 109 9.70 7.89 21.76
CA ASN A 109 9.22 8.75 22.83
C ASN A 109 9.90 10.13 22.83
N GLN A 110 11.20 10.18 22.49
CA GLN A 110 11.92 11.45 22.41
C GLN A 110 11.51 12.28 21.19
N LEU A 111 11.40 11.65 20.01
CA LEU A 111 10.87 12.27 18.80
C LEU A 111 9.47 12.81 19.03
N GLN A 112 8.61 12.05 19.73
CA GLN A 112 7.26 12.51 20.08
C GLN A 112 7.29 13.79 20.93
N LYS A 113 8.17 13.86 21.93
CA LYS A 113 8.34 15.06 22.77
C LYS A 113 8.84 16.26 21.98
N ASP A 114 9.77 16.05 21.05
CA ASP A 114 10.31 17.11 20.20
C ASP A 114 9.27 17.65 19.22
N LEU A 115 8.55 16.74 18.54
CA LEU A 115 7.48 17.10 17.62
C LEU A 115 6.35 17.82 18.34
N ASN A 116 5.95 17.39 19.55
CA ASN A 116 4.95 18.10 20.34
C ASN A 116 5.35 19.54 20.71
N LYS A 117 6.65 19.82 20.87
CA LYS A 117 7.14 21.18 21.16
C LYS A 117 7.12 22.08 19.93
N GLN A 118 7.42 21.54 18.76
CA GLN A 118 7.56 22.30 17.52
C GLN A 118 6.27 22.37 16.70
N ILE A 119 5.45 21.33 16.78
CA ILE A 119 4.21 21.15 16.01
C ILE A 119 3.10 20.89 17.03
N GLN A 120 2.52 21.99 17.51
CA GLN A 120 1.32 21.93 18.34
C GLN A 120 0.14 21.38 17.53
N MET A 121 -0.88 20.89 18.23
CA MET A 121 -2.15 20.48 17.61
C MET A 121 -2.69 21.64 16.76
N MET A 122 -3.03 21.36 15.49
CA MET A 122 -3.49 22.34 14.50
C MET A 122 -2.40 23.31 14.00
N HIS A 123 -1.21 22.78 13.69
CA HIS A 123 -0.15 23.56 13.04
C HIS A 123 -0.44 23.75 11.54
N PRO A 124 -0.16 24.92 10.94
CA PRO A 124 -0.22 25.09 9.49
C PRO A 124 0.62 24.06 8.76
N LYS A 125 0.17 23.63 7.58
CA LYS A 125 0.89 22.72 6.71
C LYS A 125 2.32 23.22 6.46
N LEU A 126 3.29 22.34 6.67
CA LEU A 126 4.70 22.69 6.52
C LEU A 126 5.03 22.77 5.03
N THR A 127 5.71 23.85 4.66
CA THR A 127 6.32 23.98 3.34
C THR A 127 7.53 23.06 3.23
N TYR A 128 7.91 22.71 2.00
CA TYR A 128 9.09 21.87 1.76
C TYR A 128 10.38 22.38 2.45
N PRO A 129 10.70 23.71 2.43
CA PRO A 129 11.83 24.24 3.18
C PRO A 129 11.72 24.05 4.70
N GLN A 130 10.52 24.12 5.27
CA GLN A 130 10.32 23.89 6.71
C GLN A 130 10.49 22.41 7.05
N ILE A 131 10.01 21.50 6.20
CA ILE A 131 10.24 20.06 6.35
C ILE A 131 11.73 19.74 6.30
N ASN A 132 12.49 20.33 5.36
CA ASN A 132 13.93 20.13 5.28
C ASN A 132 14.66 20.67 6.52
N LYS A 133 14.26 21.84 7.03
CA LYS A 133 14.82 22.37 8.30
C LYS A 133 14.55 21.43 9.47
N LEU A 134 13.35 20.87 9.56
CA LEU A 134 12.99 19.88 10.57
C LEU A 134 13.84 18.61 10.42
N TYR A 135 13.98 18.10 9.19
CA TYR A 135 14.84 16.98 8.87
C TYR A 135 16.29 17.21 9.33
N ASP A 136 16.89 18.35 8.98
CA ASP A 136 18.27 18.67 9.34
C ASP A 136 18.46 18.83 10.85
N HIS A 137 17.45 19.35 11.55
CA HIS A 137 17.46 19.45 13.00
C HIS A 137 17.42 18.05 13.65
N LEU A 138 16.48 17.20 13.25
CA LEU A 138 16.33 15.85 13.77
C LEU A 138 17.55 14.98 13.44
N LYS A 139 18.05 15.05 12.21
CA LYS A 139 19.23 14.30 11.76
C LYS A 139 20.47 14.63 12.61
N ARG A 140 20.70 15.90 12.91
CA ARG A 140 21.83 16.33 13.76
C ARG A 140 21.66 15.88 15.20
N LYS A 141 20.45 16.00 15.75
CA LYS A 141 20.17 15.65 17.15
C LYS A 141 20.29 14.14 17.40
N TYR A 142 19.86 13.31 16.46
CA TYR A 142 19.79 11.85 16.59
C TYR A 142 20.85 11.09 15.80
N GLN A 143 21.94 11.76 15.41
CA GLN A 143 22.98 11.20 14.54
C GLN A 143 23.60 9.90 15.08
N SER A 144 23.72 9.75 16.40
CA SER A 144 24.24 8.53 17.03
C SER A 144 23.22 7.40 17.11
N GLU A 145 21.93 7.71 17.01
CA GLU A 145 20.84 6.76 17.27
C GLU A 145 20.17 6.26 15.99
N ILE A 146 20.28 7.02 14.90
CA ILE A 146 19.53 6.84 13.65
C ILE A 146 20.48 6.85 12.45
N ASP A 147 20.52 5.76 11.66
CA ASP A 147 21.30 5.68 10.41
C ASP A 147 20.52 6.26 9.22
N TYR A 148 19.20 6.07 9.20
CA TYR A 148 18.32 6.58 8.14
C TYR A 148 17.15 7.32 8.75
N LEU A 149 16.87 8.51 8.24
CA LEU A 149 15.74 9.34 8.62
C LEU A 149 15.00 9.76 7.36
N ASN A 150 13.68 9.80 7.42
CA ASN A 150 12.82 10.37 6.40
C ASN A 150 11.70 11.16 7.07
N VAL A 151 11.46 12.38 6.60
CA VAL A 151 10.42 13.27 7.11
C VAL A 151 9.62 13.78 5.92
N TYR A 152 8.34 13.46 5.88
CA TYR A 152 7.46 13.88 4.79
C TYR A 152 6.04 14.08 5.28
N GLN A 153 5.26 14.83 4.53
CA GLN A 153 3.87 15.11 4.87
C GLN A 153 2.91 14.44 3.88
N LYS A 154 1.91 13.71 4.40
CA LYS A 154 0.85 13.09 3.61
C LYS A 154 -0.51 13.60 4.10
N GLY A 155 -1.18 14.42 3.29
CA GLY A 155 -2.42 15.08 3.72
C GLY A 155 -2.19 15.99 4.92
N SER A 156 -2.92 15.75 6.00
CA SER A 156 -2.83 16.46 7.28
C SER A 156 -2.01 15.70 8.35
N VAL A 157 -1.21 14.72 7.94
CA VAL A 157 -0.36 13.92 8.84
C VAL A 157 1.11 14.09 8.47
N LEU A 158 1.95 14.39 9.46
CA LEU A 158 3.41 14.39 9.31
C LEU A 158 3.98 13.01 9.62
N HIS A 159 4.75 12.45 8.70
CA HIS A 159 5.40 11.16 8.87
C HIS A 159 6.88 11.34 9.18
N VAL A 160 7.34 10.72 10.26
CA VAL A 160 8.75 10.62 10.62
C VAL A 160 9.11 9.14 10.69
N GLU A 161 9.88 8.69 9.72
CA GLU A 161 10.30 7.30 9.60
C GLU A 161 11.81 7.23 9.82
N TYR A 162 12.27 6.26 10.60
CA TYR A 162 13.70 6.09 10.81
C TYR A 162 14.13 4.64 10.99
N THR A 163 15.38 4.37 10.64
CA THR A 163 16.07 3.11 10.92
C THR A 163 17.12 3.36 12.00
N PRO A 164 17.10 2.60 13.10
CA PRO A 164 18.07 2.79 14.16
C PRO A 164 19.48 2.45 13.70
N ALA A 165 20.45 3.10 14.32
CA ALA A 165 21.85 2.82 14.10
C ALA A 165 22.16 1.34 14.33
N SER A 166 23.02 0.78 13.48
CA SER A 166 23.32 -0.66 13.48
C SER A 166 23.77 -1.21 14.85
N HIS A 167 24.39 -0.39 15.70
CA HIS A 167 24.81 -0.77 17.07
C HIS A 167 23.66 -0.70 18.10
N ASN A 168 22.60 0.05 17.84
CA ASN A 168 21.42 0.18 18.71
C ASN A 168 20.31 -0.81 18.36
N GLN A 169 20.45 -1.54 17.25
CA GLN A 169 19.57 -2.66 16.95
C GLN A 169 19.77 -3.72 18.04
N LYS A 170 18.73 -3.96 18.85
CA LYS A 170 18.69 -5.10 19.76
C LYS A 170 18.76 -6.35 18.90
N THR A 171 19.96 -6.91 18.75
CA THR A 171 20.10 -8.28 18.27
C THR A 171 19.36 -9.12 19.30
N VAL A 172 18.22 -9.71 18.92
CA VAL A 172 17.51 -10.64 19.80
C VAL A 172 18.45 -11.83 19.99
N LEU A 173 19.21 -11.80 21.08
CA LEU A 173 20.13 -12.84 21.48
C LEU A 173 19.30 -14.07 21.79
N LYS A 174 19.31 -15.05 20.88
CA LYS A 174 18.70 -16.36 21.13
C LYS A 174 19.78 -17.33 21.58
N TYR A 175 19.48 -18.10 22.62
CA TYR A 175 20.35 -19.12 23.19
C TYR A 175 19.86 -20.49 22.70
N GLN A 176 20.01 -20.73 21.40
CA GLN A 176 19.53 -21.94 20.73
C GLN A 176 20.57 -22.43 19.73
N ASP A 177 20.58 -23.72 19.44
CA ASP A 177 21.48 -24.28 18.45
C ASP A 177 21.06 -23.94 17.02
N TYR A 178 22.04 -23.81 16.12
CA TYR A 178 21.82 -23.89 14.69
C TYR A 178 22.04 -25.31 14.22
N ILE A 179 21.03 -25.89 13.60
CA ILE A 179 21.02 -27.25 13.08
C ILE A 179 21.05 -27.21 11.56
N ALA A 180 21.67 -28.21 10.95
CA ALA A 180 21.71 -28.38 9.50
C ALA A 180 20.32 -28.74 8.95
N LYS A 181 19.77 -27.89 8.08
CA LYS A 181 18.51 -28.14 7.36
C LYS A 181 18.64 -29.24 6.30
N LYS A 182 19.82 -29.39 5.72
CA LYS A 182 20.14 -30.28 4.59
C LYS A 182 21.54 -30.85 4.74
N ASP A 183 21.75 -31.99 4.13
CA ASP A 183 23.07 -32.57 3.94
C ASP A 183 23.91 -31.67 3.02
N GLY A 184 25.20 -31.52 3.32
CA GLY A 184 26.08 -30.70 2.50
C GLY A 184 27.52 -30.64 2.99
N ILE A 185 28.37 -30.02 2.18
CA ILE A 185 29.77 -29.75 2.52
C ILE A 185 29.90 -28.28 2.87
N ILE A 186 30.38 -27.98 4.08
CA ILE A 186 30.52 -26.59 4.55
C ILE A 186 31.48 -25.83 3.63
N ARG A 187 31.00 -24.72 3.07
CA ARG A 187 31.75 -23.81 2.21
C ARG A 187 32.31 -22.64 2.99
N GLN A 188 31.47 -22.00 3.81
CA GLN A 188 31.84 -20.80 4.54
C GLN A 188 31.06 -20.70 5.85
N LEU A 189 31.74 -20.20 6.88
CA LEU A 189 31.20 -19.96 8.21
C LEU A 189 31.32 -18.46 8.50
N ASP A 190 30.19 -17.78 8.73
CA ASP A 190 30.16 -16.40 9.20
C ASP A 190 29.44 -16.38 10.55
N VAL A 191 30.21 -16.61 11.62
CA VAL A 191 29.68 -16.75 12.98
C VAL A 191 30.14 -15.58 13.83
N LYS A 192 29.17 -14.76 14.26
CA LYS A 192 29.40 -13.62 15.15
C LYS A 192 29.39 -14.03 16.62
N GLN A 193 28.50 -14.94 16.99
CA GLN A 193 28.35 -15.46 18.35
C GLN A 193 27.92 -16.94 18.31
N GLY A 194 28.40 -17.75 19.27
CA GLY A 194 28.12 -19.18 19.37
C GLY A 194 29.37 -20.05 19.22
N ASN A 195 29.28 -21.28 19.70
CA ASN A 195 30.36 -22.27 19.64
C ASN A 195 30.28 -23.05 18.33
N VAL A 196 31.28 -22.93 17.47
CA VAL A 196 31.27 -23.55 16.13
C VAL A 196 31.77 -25.00 16.24
N LEU A 197 30.90 -25.96 15.94
CA LEU A 197 31.22 -27.40 16.03
C LEU A 197 31.70 -28.01 14.71
N VAL A 198 31.64 -27.25 13.62
CA VAL A 198 31.97 -27.71 12.26
C VAL A 198 33.08 -26.88 11.61
N LYS A 199 33.75 -27.45 10.60
CA LYS A 199 34.84 -26.80 9.86
C LYS A 199 34.50 -26.67 8.38
N VAL A 200 35.14 -25.72 7.71
CA VAL A 200 35.09 -25.60 6.24
C VAL A 200 35.60 -26.92 5.61
N ASN A 201 34.95 -27.36 4.54
CA ASN A 201 35.13 -28.65 3.86
C ASN A 201 34.69 -29.89 4.65
N GLN A 202 34.01 -29.74 5.77
CA GLN A 202 33.39 -30.86 6.49
C GLN A 202 32.05 -31.24 5.87
N TYR A 203 31.77 -32.54 5.76
CA TYR A 203 30.44 -33.04 5.41
C TYR A 203 29.56 -33.06 6.66
N VAL A 204 28.34 -32.53 6.54
CA VAL A 204 27.32 -32.52 7.60
C VAL A 204 26.04 -33.14 7.07
N LYS A 205 25.30 -33.82 7.95
CA LYS A 205 23.98 -34.38 7.69
C LYS A 205 22.91 -33.45 8.21
N LYS A 206 21.73 -33.52 7.61
CA LYS A 206 20.52 -32.89 8.14
C LYS A 206 20.31 -33.33 9.59
N GLY A 207 20.15 -32.36 10.49
CA GLY A 207 20.00 -32.60 11.92
C GLY A 207 21.30 -32.39 12.73
N ASP A 208 22.46 -32.29 12.08
CA ASP A 208 23.71 -32.04 12.79
C ASP A 208 23.75 -30.62 13.39
N VAL A 209 24.26 -30.49 14.61
CA VAL A 209 24.48 -29.19 15.27
C VAL A 209 25.70 -28.51 14.65
N LEU A 210 25.48 -27.35 14.03
CA LEU A 210 26.52 -26.56 13.36
C LEU A 210 27.13 -25.52 14.30
N ILE A 211 26.27 -24.79 15.00
CA ILE A 211 26.65 -23.77 15.98
C ILE A 211 25.88 -24.04 17.26
N SER A 212 26.60 -24.30 18.34
CA SER A 212 26.01 -24.55 19.64
C SER A 212 25.93 -23.29 20.51
N HIS A 213 24.88 -23.18 21.31
CA HIS A 213 24.76 -22.19 22.37
C HIS A 213 25.54 -22.58 23.65
N GLN A 214 26.15 -23.76 23.68
CA GLN A 214 26.94 -24.26 24.80
C GLN A 214 28.44 -24.15 24.50
N ILE A 215 29.20 -23.58 25.44
CA ILE A 215 30.67 -23.54 25.39
C ILE A 215 31.24 -24.13 26.68
N GLU A 216 32.30 -24.92 26.55
CA GLU A 216 33.03 -25.47 27.68
C GLU A 216 34.16 -24.51 28.09
N ASP A 217 34.18 -24.10 29.36
CA ASP A 217 35.26 -23.29 29.93
C ASP A 217 36.51 -24.15 30.21
N THR A 218 37.65 -23.51 30.42
CA THR A 218 38.95 -24.13 30.77
C THR A 218 38.88 -25.01 32.03
N LYS A 219 37.80 -24.88 32.82
CA LYS A 219 37.49 -25.68 34.02
C LYS A 219 36.43 -26.77 33.77
N GLN A 220 36.14 -27.10 32.51
CA GLN A 220 35.13 -28.08 32.09
C GLN A 220 33.69 -27.75 32.56
N GLN A 221 33.38 -26.46 32.69
CA GLN A 221 32.03 -25.99 33.03
C GLN A 221 31.31 -25.49 31.79
N ILE A 222 30.08 -25.96 31.58
CA ILE A 222 29.23 -25.55 30.46
C ILE A 222 28.66 -24.15 30.74
N LYS A 223 28.91 -23.21 29.84
CA LYS A 223 28.31 -21.87 29.83
C LYS A 223 27.42 -21.70 28.61
N MET A 224 26.35 -20.95 28.80
CA MET A 224 25.37 -20.64 27.75
C MET A 224 25.71 -19.29 27.12
N ILE A 225 25.91 -19.28 25.81
CA ILE A 225 26.19 -18.08 25.02
C ILE A 225 25.15 -17.93 23.91
N PRO A 226 24.82 -16.70 23.49
CA PRO A 226 23.91 -16.49 22.38
C PRO A 226 24.52 -16.97 21.06
N THR A 227 23.68 -17.38 20.12
CA THR A 227 24.10 -17.84 18.79
C THR A 227 23.63 -16.89 17.70
N LEU A 228 24.57 -16.47 16.86
CA LEU A 228 24.34 -15.62 15.69
C LEU A 228 25.37 -15.92 14.62
N GLY A 229 24.92 -16.44 13.49
CA GLY A 229 25.77 -16.68 12.33
C GLY A 229 24.99 -17.29 11.17
N SER A 230 25.70 -17.47 10.05
CA SER A 230 25.24 -18.23 8.89
C SER A 230 26.29 -19.28 8.52
N VAL A 231 25.81 -20.39 7.97
CA VAL A 231 26.66 -21.50 7.52
C VAL A 231 26.28 -21.83 6.08
N GLU A 232 27.10 -21.40 5.14
CA GLU A 232 26.91 -21.74 3.73
C GLU A 232 27.51 -23.11 3.45
N ALA A 233 26.77 -23.96 2.74
CA ALA A 233 27.23 -25.27 2.31
C ALA A 233 26.92 -25.52 0.83
N TYR A 234 27.71 -26.41 0.23
CA TYR A 234 27.38 -27.04 -1.03
C TYR A 234 26.38 -28.16 -0.78
N THR A 235 25.16 -28.01 -1.29
CA THR A 235 24.11 -29.03 -1.23
C THR A 235 23.91 -29.66 -2.60
N TYR A 236 23.57 -30.94 -2.63
CA TYR A 236 23.41 -31.71 -3.86
C TYR A 236 21.94 -32.07 -4.04
N GLN A 237 21.34 -31.66 -5.16
CA GLN A 237 19.96 -31.99 -5.48
C GLN A 237 19.86 -32.67 -6.84
N TYR A 238 19.06 -33.75 -6.87
CA TYR A 238 18.73 -34.49 -8.08
C TYR A 238 17.30 -34.16 -8.47
N ILE A 239 17.12 -33.75 -9.73
CA ILE A 239 15.79 -33.45 -10.27
C ILE A 239 15.63 -34.22 -11.57
N GLU A 240 14.51 -34.92 -11.69
CA GLU A 240 14.16 -35.66 -12.88
C GLU A 240 12.87 -35.13 -13.51
N ALA A 241 12.84 -35.10 -14.83
CA ALA A 241 11.63 -34.81 -15.58
C ALA A 241 11.43 -35.84 -16.68
N SER A 242 10.18 -36.24 -16.87
CA SER A 242 9.78 -37.13 -17.95
C SER A 242 8.64 -36.53 -18.79
N SER A 243 8.60 -36.95 -20.07
CA SER A 243 7.53 -36.60 -21.02
C SER A 243 7.38 -37.66 -22.11
N SER A 244 6.14 -37.92 -22.52
CA SER A 244 5.77 -38.85 -23.60
C SER A 244 5.29 -38.16 -24.88
N ASN A 245 5.08 -36.84 -24.88
CA ASN A 245 4.19 -36.18 -25.85
C ASN A 245 4.79 -34.93 -26.52
N VAL A 246 6.03 -35.01 -27.00
CA VAL A 246 6.73 -33.90 -27.66
C VAL A 246 7.46 -34.43 -28.90
N LYS A 247 7.60 -33.60 -29.95
CA LYS A 247 8.38 -33.95 -31.16
C LYS A 247 9.85 -34.20 -30.80
N ASP A 248 10.42 -35.29 -31.30
CA ASP A 248 11.76 -35.82 -30.93
C ASP A 248 12.91 -34.79 -30.90
N LYS A 249 12.86 -33.74 -31.72
CA LYS A 249 13.96 -32.77 -31.85
C LYS A 249 14.07 -31.77 -30.70
N ASP A 250 13.00 -31.50 -29.95
CA ASP A 250 12.98 -30.44 -28.93
C ASP A 250 12.77 -30.97 -27.48
N ILE A 251 12.74 -32.30 -27.32
CA ILE A 251 12.36 -32.93 -26.05
C ILE A 251 13.36 -32.63 -24.94
N PHE A 252 14.66 -32.65 -25.25
CA PHE A 252 15.70 -32.33 -24.28
C PHE A 252 15.53 -30.90 -23.72
N ALA A 253 15.32 -29.92 -24.61
CA ALA A 253 15.11 -28.52 -24.21
C ALA A 253 13.84 -28.34 -23.37
N TYR A 254 12.75 -29.02 -23.75
CA TYR A 254 11.51 -29.02 -22.98
C TYR A 254 11.70 -29.59 -21.57
N LEU A 255 12.37 -30.75 -21.44
CA LEU A 255 12.64 -31.37 -20.15
C LEU A 255 13.56 -30.50 -19.29
N LEU A 256 14.59 -29.88 -19.89
CA LEU A 256 15.49 -28.97 -19.19
C LEU A 256 14.73 -27.74 -18.66
N PHE A 257 13.84 -27.15 -19.47
CA PHE A 257 13.01 -26.02 -19.03
C PHE A 257 12.07 -26.41 -17.89
N LYS A 258 11.44 -27.59 -17.99
CA LYS A 258 10.58 -28.15 -16.93
C LYS A 258 11.33 -28.33 -15.61
N ILE A 259 12.55 -28.86 -15.66
CA ILE A 259 13.43 -28.99 -14.48
C ILE A 259 13.77 -27.60 -13.91
N ARG A 260 14.17 -26.65 -14.75
CA ARG A 260 14.52 -25.30 -14.30
C ARG A 260 13.36 -24.57 -13.63
N GLY A 261 12.12 -24.81 -14.06
CA GLY A 261 10.92 -24.28 -13.42
C GLY A 261 10.66 -24.80 -12.00
N GLN A 262 11.27 -25.92 -11.61
CA GLN A 262 11.14 -26.52 -10.27
C GLN A 262 12.23 -26.06 -9.30
N LEU A 263 13.22 -25.29 -9.75
CA LEU A 263 14.32 -24.83 -8.92
C LEU A 263 13.85 -23.77 -7.91
N PRO A 264 14.38 -23.77 -6.67
CA PRO A 264 14.11 -22.70 -5.72
C PRO A 264 14.63 -21.37 -6.27
N LYS A 265 13.89 -20.28 -6.05
CA LYS A 265 14.29 -18.94 -6.55
C LYS A 265 15.42 -18.30 -5.75
N ASP A 266 15.60 -18.74 -4.51
CA ASP A 266 16.45 -18.07 -3.51
C ASP A 266 17.82 -18.75 -3.33
N VAL A 267 18.14 -19.75 -4.16
CA VAL A 267 19.40 -20.50 -4.08
C VAL A 267 20.37 -20.11 -5.20
N LYS A 268 21.65 -20.03 -4.87
CA LYS A 268 22.70 -19.80 -5.87
C LYS A 268 23.14 -21.13 -6.46
N ILE A 269 23.10 -21.25 -7.78
CA ILE A 269 23.58 -22.45 -8.50
C ILE A 269 25.10 -22.33 -8.69
N ASP A 270 25.85 -23.29 -8.16
CA ASP A 270 27.30 -23.42 -8.39
C ASP A 270 27.58 -24.19 -9.68
N ARG A 271 26.98 -25.38 -9.81
CA ARG A 271 27.19 -26.28 -10.94
C ARG A 271 25.90 -27.01 -11.33
N GLU A 272 25.71 -27.21 -12.63
CA GLU A 272 24.67 -28.07 -13.20
C GLU A 272 25.33 -29.18 -14.02
N LYS A 273 24.84 -30.42 -13.90
CA LYS A 273 25.35 -31.57 -14.64
C LYS A 273 24.21 -32.48 -15.09
N VAL A 274 24.19 -32.81 -16.38
CA VAL A 274 23.34 -33.89 -16.90
C VAL A 274 23.88 -35.21 -16.38
N LEU A 275 23.07 -35.97 -15.64
CA LEU A 275 23.42 -37.30 -15.17
C LEU A 275 23.05 -38.36 -16.19
N SER A 276 21.84 -38.28 -16.72
CA SER A 276 21.35 -39.23 -17.71
C SER A 276 20.27 -38.59 -18.58
N TYR A 277 20.17 -39.06 -19.82
CA TYR A 277 19.13 -38.69 -20.76
C TYR A 277 18.80 -39.93 -21.58
N ASP A 278 17.70 -40.58 -21.24
CA ASP A 278 17.36 -41.90 -21.74
C ASP A 278 15.86 -42.01 -22.06
N ILE A 279 15.51 -43.05 -22.82
CA ILE A 279 14.12 -43.41 -23.10
C ILE A 279 13.77 -44.61 -22.21
N ILE A 280 12.90 -44.39 -21.22
CA ILE A 280 12.44 -45.40 -20.28
C ILE A 280 10.92 -45.55 -20.46
N GLU A 281 10.44 -46.76 -20.74
CA GLU A 281 9.00 -47.04 -20.91
C GLU A 281 8.30 -46.13 -21.94
N LYS A 282 8.94 -45.88 -23.09
CA LYS A 282 8.47 -44.96 -24.14
C LYS A 282 8.34 -43.49 -23.69
N LYS A 283 9.00 -43.09 -22.60
CA LYS A 283 9.10 -41.71 -22.12
C LYS A 283 10.55 -41.26 -22.18
N TYR A 284 10.77 -40.04 -22.63
CA TYR A 284 12.07 -39.40 -22.48
C TYR A 284 12.22 -38.94 -21.03
N VAL A 285 13.34 -39.31 -20.40
CA VAL A 285 13.67 -38.98 -19.02
C VAL A 285 15.00 -38.25 -18.99
N LEU A 286 15.00 -37.05 -18.40
CA LEU A 286 16.20 -36.26 -18.16
C LEU A 286 16.44 -36.18 -16.66
N LYS A 287 17.65 -36.58 -16.22
CA LYS A 287 18.10 -36.47 -14.84
C LYS A 287 19.21 -35.43 -14.75
N MET A 288 18.99 -34.41 -13.92
CA MET A 288 19.92 -33.33 -13.66
C MET A 288 20.41 -33.39 -12.22
N GLN A 289 21.70 -33.14 -12.02
CA GLN A 289 22.30 -32.84 -10.73
C GLN A 289 22.60 -31.35 -10.65
N TYR A 290 22.17 -30.74 -9.55
CA TYR A 290 22.51 -29.36 -9.20
C TYR A 290 23.33 -29.33 -7.91
N VAL A 291 24.37 -28.50 -7.92
CA VAL A 291 25.11 -28.12 -6.73
C VAL A 291 24.68 -26.70 -6.38
N PHE A 292 24.05 -26.52 -5.22
CA PHE A 292 23.68 -25.19 -4.73
C PHE A 292 24.63 -24.69 -3.67
N ILE A 293 24.77 -23.38 -3.60
CA ILE A 293 25.32 -22.66 -2.46
C ILE A 293 24.13 -22.04 -1.73
N GLU A 294 23.88 -22.52 -0.51
CA GLU A 294 22.80 -22.02 0.33
C GLU A 294 23.19 -22.04 1.82
N ASN A 295 22.55 -21.18 2.61
CA ASN A 295 22.67 -21.24 4.06
C ASN A 295 21.87 -22.44 4.59
N ILE A 296 22.55 -23.38 5.25
CA ILE A 296 21.93 -24.58 5.80
C ILE A 296 21.66 -24.48 7.31
N ALA A 297 22.11 -23.42 7.99
CA ALA A 297 21.89 -23.22 9.41
C ALA A 297 20.49 -22.68 9.69
N ILE A 298 19.68 -23.46 10.41
CA ILE A 298 18.36 -23.07 10.90
C ILE A 298 18.25 -23.26 12.41
N ARG A 299 17.34 -22.53 13.06
CA ARG A 299 16.96 -22.79 14.45
C ARG A 299 15.82 -23.79 14.46
N GLU A 300 15.74 -24.62 15.50
CA GLU A 300 14.77 -25.71 15.61
C GLU A 300 13.31 -25.24 15.55
N ASP A 301 13.04 -23.99 15.95
CA ASP A 301 11.69 -23.38 15.94
C ASP A 301 11.30 -22.72 14.58
N SER A 302 12.06 -22.92 13.50
CA SER A 302 11.93 -22.17 12.22
C SER A 302 11.38 -22.98 11.04
#